data_AF-A0A832X2V4-F1
#
_entry.id   AF-A0A832X2V4-F1
#
_cell.length_a   1.000
_cell.length_b   1.000
_cell.length_c   1.000
_cell.angle_alpha   90.00
_cell.angle_beta   90.00
_cell.angle_gamma   90.00
#
_symmetry.space_group_name_H-M   'P 1'
#
loop_
_entity.id
_entity.type
_entity.pdbx_description
1 polymer ?
#
loop_
_entity_poly.entity_id
_entity_poly.type
_entity_poly.pdbx_seq_one_letter_code
_entity_poly.pdbx_strand_id
1 'polypeptide(L)'
;MDKRVIDIAEDIKEMKIRGAAKIGRTVAEALKIEAENFSGNDPKEFVKDIKKTARYLISTRPTAVSLENALRYVLVELGKAYKNGENVKTLKIIVSKASDDFCENSNLALERIAEIGSKRIMDGDVIFTHCNSSMALGIIKKAHRDGKKIKVFADETRPRLQGLLTAKELLDEGIDVTLIVDSAARIFIREADHVIIGADAVTANGAVVNKVGTATLASIAHEARVKVIVAAETYKFNPQTYCGELIEIE
;
A
#
# COMPACT_ATOMS: atom_id res chain seq x y z
N MET A 1 16.18 15.78 13.41
CA MET A 1 16.06 14.58 12.57
C MET A 1 16.95 13.49 13.09
N ASP A 2 16.32 12.49 13.70
CA ASP A 2 16.94 11.29 14.24
C ASP A 2 17.57 10.45 13.11
N LYS A 3 18.69 9.77 13.39
CA LYS A 3 19.39 8.93 12.41
C LYS A 3 18.50 7.81 11.85
N ARG A 4 17.66 7.20 12.67
CA ARG A 4 16.74 6.14 12.23
C ARG A 4 15.75 6.63 11.18
N VAL A 5 15.32 7.88 11.28
CA VAL A 5 14.42 8.49 10.29
C VAL A 5 15.13 8.68 8.96
N ILE A 6 16.42 9.03 8.99
CA ILE A 6 17.26 9.12 7.79
C ILE A 6 17.44 7.74 7.16
N ASP A 7 17.78 6.72 7.95
CA ASP A 7 17.96 5.35 7.47
C ASP A 7 16.65 4.81 6.83
N ILE A 8 15.49 5.08 7.44
CA ILE A 8 14.17 4.76 6.89
C ILE A 8 13.95 5.44 5.52
N ALA A 9 14.29 6.72 5.42
CA ALA A 9 14.12 7.49 4.19
C ALA A 9 14.99 6.94 3.05
N GLU A 10 16.23 6.55 3.36
CA GLU A 10 17.15 5.89 2.42
C GLU A 10 16.62 4.53 1.98
N ASP A 11 16.14 3.70 2.91
CA ASP A 11 15.59 2.39 2.60
C ASP A 11 14.32 2.43 1.75
N ILE A 12 13.49 3.48 1.91
CA ILE A 12 12.34 3.75 1.03
C ILE A 12 12.82 4.15 -0.37
N LYS A 13 13.80 5.05 -0.46
CA LYS A 13 14.35 5.54 -1.73
C LYS A 13 15.05 4.43 -2.52
N GLU A 14 15.78 3.54 -1.84
CA GLU A 14 16.46 2.38 -2.44
C GLU A 14 15.53 1.19 -2.68
N MET A 15 14.23 1.32 -2.37
CA MET A 15 13.20 0.28 -2.52
C MET A 15 13.46 -1.01 -1.70
N LYS A 16 14.29 -0.93 -0.65
CA LYS A 16 14.39 -1.99 0.37
C LYS A 16 13.08 -2.11 1.13
N ILE A 17 12.48 -0.95 1.48
CA ILE A 17 11.11 -0.85 1.97
C ILE A 17 10.21 -0.53 0.77
N ARG A 18 9.36 -1.49 0.42
CA ARG A 18 8.47 -1.43 -0.75
C ARG A 18 7.08 -1.95 -0.43
N GLY A 19 6.14 -1.61 -1.32
CA GLY A 19 4.71 -1.85 -1.14
C GLY A 19 4.06 -0.68 -0.43
N ALA A 20 3.04 -0.10 -1.05
CA ALA A 20 2.38 1.12 -0.60
C ALA A 20 1.93 1.06 0.88
N ALA A 21 1.39 -0.07 1.33
CA ALA A 21 0.96 -0.27 2.72
C ALA A 21 2.11 -0.22 3.72
N LYS A 22 3.19 -0.96 3.42
CA LYS A 22 4.38 -1.02 4.26
C LYS A 22 5.05 0.34 4.36
N ILE A 23 5.17 1.05 3.23
CA ILE A 23 5.71 2.42 3.20
C ILE A 23 4.89 3.34 4.11
N GLY A 24 3.56 3.32 4.00
CA GLY A 24 2.68 4.16 4.83
C GLY A 24 2.90 3.94 6.33
N ARG A 25 2.93 2.67 6.78
CA ARG A 25 3.17 2.34 8.19
C ARG A 25 4.58 2.76 8.64
N THR A 26 5.59 2.52 7.82
CA THR A 26 6.97 2.89 8.13
C THR A 26 7.15 4.40 8.30
N VAL A 27 6.52 5.24 7.47
CA VAL A 27 6.67 6.70 7.62
C VAL A 27 5.88 7.27 8.79
N ALA A 28 4.75 6.64 9.16
CA ALA A 28 4.05 6.97 10.40
C ALA A 28 4.94 6.67 11.62
N GLU A 29 5.56 5.50 11.66
CA GLU A 29 6.53 5.14 12.71
C GLU A 29 7.73 6.09 12.74
N ALA A 30 8.22 6.55 11.58
CA ALA A 30 9.29 7.53 11.52
C ALA A 30 8.91 8.88 12.17
N LEU A 31 7.66 9.34 12.03
CA LEU A 31 7.19 10.54 12.74
C LEU A 31 7.10 10.34 14.24
N LYS A 32 6.67 9.15 14.69
CA LYS A 32 6.67 8.77 16.11
C LYS A 32 8.08 8.82 16.69
N ILE A 33 9.05 8.21 16.00
CA ILE A 33 10.46 8.26 16.38
C ILE A 33 10.92 9.72 16.51
N GLU A 34 10.68 10.57 15.52
CA GLU A 34 11.10 11.97 15.60
C GLU A 34 10.47 12.71 16.79
N ALA A 35 9.16 12.51 17.02
CA ALA A 35 8.44 13.13 18.11
C ALA A 35 8.99 12.74 19.49
N GLU A 36 9.31 11.46 19.69
CA GLU A 36 9.86 10.97 20.95
C GLU A 36 11.21 11.61 21.27
N ASN A 37 12.07 11.77 20.25
CA ASN A 37 13.43 12.31 20.41
C ASN A 37 13.50 13.85 20.48
N PHE A 38 12.41 14.57 20.23
CA PHE A 38 12.42 16.03 20.32
C PHE A 38 12.76 16.51 21.74
N SER A 39 13.80 17.32 21.92
CA SER A 39 14.27 17.75 23.25
C SER A 39 13.84 19.15 23.68
N GLY A 40 13.18 19.91 22.79
CA GLY A 40 12.70 21.26 23.10
C GLY A 40 11.42 21.30 23.94
N ASN A 41 11.05 22.50 24.40
CA ASN A 41 9.83 22.74 25.20
C ASN A 41 8.85 23.73 24.54
N ASP A 42 9.20 24.34 23.39
CA ASP A 42 8.29 25.20 22.65
C ASP A 42 7.39 24.37 21.69
N PRO A 43 6.05 24.41 21.85
CA PRO A 43 5.11 23.76 20.94
C PRO A 43 5.29 24.17 19.47
N LYS A 44 5.67 25.42 19.21
CA LYS A 44 5.85 25.91 17.83
C LYS A 44 7.09 25.28 17.18
N GLU A 45 8.18 25.15 17.91
CA GLU A 45 9.37 24.43 17.46
C GLU A 45 9.08 22.95 17.22
N PHE A 46 8.34 22.29 18.12
CA PHE A 46 7.93 20.89 17.95
C PHE A 46 7.15 20.68 16.64
N VAL A 47 6.12 21.49 16.39
CA VAL A 47 5.33 21.40 15.16
C VAL A 47 6.19 21.66 13.91
N LYS A 48 7.12 22.61 13.98
CA LYS A 48 8.03 22.92 12.87
C LYS A 48 8.96 21.73 12.56
N ASP A 49 9.46 21.05 13.59
CA ASP A 49 10.33 19.89 13.46
C ASP A 49 9.60 18.71 12.82
N ILE A 50 8.43 18.33 13.33
CA ILE A 50 7.61 17.24 12.74
C ILE A 50 7.24 17.54 11.29
N LYS A 51 6.85 18.79 10.96
CA LYS A 51 6.55 19.19 9.57
C LYS A 51 7.78 19.17 8.66
N LYS A 52 8.97 19.44 9.20
CA LYS A 52 10.23 19.33 8.44
C LYS A 52 10.50 17.86 8.12
N THR A 53 10.34 16.98 9.10
CA THR A 53 10.54 15.53 8.93
C THR A 53 9.52 14.92 7.96
N ALA A 54 8.24 15.28 8.06
CA ALA A 54 7.24 14.84 7.10
C ALA A 54 7.58 15.25 5.66
N ARG A 55 7.99 16.50 5.43
CA ARG A 55 8.42 16.95 4.08
C ARG A 55 9.63 16.18 3.56
N TYR A 56 10.59 15.87 4.43
CA TYR A 56 11.75 15.05 4.08
C TYR A 56 11.32 13.64 3.66
N LEU A 57 10.44 12.99 4.43
CA LEU A 57 9.91 11.66 4.09
C LEU A 57 9.13 11.67 2.78
N ILE A 58 8.30 12.69 2.50
CA ILE A 58 7.59 12.84 1.22
C ILE A 58 8.57 12.91 0.05
N SER A 59 9.68 13.64 0.21
CA SER A 59 10.68 13.81 -0.87
C SER A 59 11.40 12.51 -1.26
N THR A 60 11.28 11.45 -0.48
CA THR A 60 11.90 10.15 -0.81
C THR A 60 11.25 9.52 -2.03
N ARG A 61 9.91 9.61 -2.14
CA ARG A 61 9.07 9.05 -3.22
C ARG A 61 7.78 9.87 -3.34
N PRO A 62 7.81 11.02 -4.04
CA PRO A 62 6.67 11.95 -4.10
C PRO A 62 5.42 11.34 -4.78
N THR A 63 5.60 10.27 -5.57
CA THR A 63 4.51 9.56 -6.24
C THR A 63 3.74 8.60 -5.30
N ALA A 64 4.26 8.32 -4.11
CA ALA A 64 3.67 7.37 -3.18
C ALA A 64 2.52 7.98 -2.36
N VAL A 65 1.31 7.93 -2.90
CA VAL A 65 0.08 8.46 -2.25
C VAL A 65 -0.14 7.91 -0.84
N SER A 66 0.17 6.63 -0.61
CA SER A 66 0.05 6.02 0.71
C SER A 66 1.01 6.61 1.75
N LEU A 67 2.21 7.02 1.31
CA LEU A 67 3.20 7.70 2.13
C LEU A 67 2.66 9.06 2.56
N GLU A 68 2.21 9.86 1.58
CA GLU A 68 1.70 11.20 1.86
C GLU A 68 0.47 11.17 2.76
N ASN A 69 -0.49 10.27 2.48
CA ASN A 69 -1.71 10.14 3.27
C ASN A 69 -1.42 9.67 4.71
N ALA A 70 -0.44 8.79 4.93
CA ALA A 70 -0.01 8.38 6.27
C ALA A 70 0.53 9.56 7.07
N LEU A 71 1.41 10.35 6.48
CA LEU A 71 1.96 11.55 7.12
C LEU A 71 0.87 12.60 7.37
N ARG A 72 -0.04 12.79 6.40
CA ARG A 72 -1.16 13.73 6.52
C ARG A 72 -2.09 13.35 7.67
N TYR A 73 -2.38 12.06 7.88
CA TYR A 73 -3.18 11.58 9.00
C TYR A 73 -2.62 12.06 10.34
N VAL A 74 -1.32 11.84 10.58
CA VAL A 74 -0.64 12.26 11.80
C VAL A 74 -0.57 13.79 11.93
N LEU A 75 -0.25 14.49 10.83
CA LEU A 75 -0.14 15.96 10.83
C LEU A 75 -1.47 16.68 11.10
N VAL A 76 -2.61 16.08 10.71
CA VAL A 76 -3.94 16.63 10.99
C VAL A 76 -4.23 16.59 12.50
N GLU A 77 -3.96 15.46 13.16
CA GLU A 77 -4.15 15.32 14.61
C GLU A 77 -3.21 16.24 15.39
N LEU A 78 -1.94 16.32 14.99
CA LEU A 78 -0.99 17.31 15.52
C LEU A 78 -1.50 18.74 15.35
N GLY A 79 -2.01 19.08 14.17
CA GLY A 79 -2.51 20.42 13.87
C GLY A 79 -3.73 20.82 14.71
N LYS A 80 -4.64 19.88 14.99
CA LYS A 80 -5.78 20.09 15.90
C LYS A 80 -5.30 20.35 17.32
N ALA A 81 -4.41 19.49 17.82
CA ALA A 81 -3.87 19.60 19.17
C ALA A 81 -3.11 20.92 19.41
N TYR A 82 -2.27 21.32 18.44
CA TYR A 82 -1.55 22.59 18.52
C TYR A 82 -2.49 23.80 18.57
N LYS A 83 -3.56 23.80 17.77
CA LYS A 83 -4.58 24.87 17.80
C LYS A 83 -5.32 24.95 19.14
N ASN A 84 -5.44 23.84 19.85
CA ASN A 84 -6.04 23.78 21.18
C ASN A 84 -5.10 24.27 22.29
N GLY A 85 -3.86 24.68 21.96
CA GLY A 85 -2.90 25.21 22.93
C GLY A 85 -2.17 24.12 23.73
N GLU A 86 -2.15 22.88 23.25
CA GLU A 86 -1.49 21.77 23.92
C GLU A 86 0.04 21.97 24.04
N ASN A 87 0.60 21.54 25.16
CA ASN A 87 2.04 21.60 25.40
C ASN A 87 2.80 20.47 24.67
N VAL A 88 4.13 20.58 24.58
CA VAL A 88 4.98 19.60 23.86
C VAL A 88 4.77 18.17 24.35
N LYS A 89 4.60 17.94 25.66
CA LYS A 89 4.37 16.59 26.20
C LYS A 89 3.10 15.97 25.64
N THR A 90 2.00 16.72 25.61
CA THR A 90 0.74 16.26 25.02
C THR A 90 0.88 16.07 23.51
N LEU A 91 1.54 16.99 22.80
CA LEU A 91 1.74 16.88 21.35
C LEU A 91 2.55 15.63 20.96
N LYS A 92 3.58 15.26 21.73
CA LYS A 92 4.31 14.00 21.54
C LYS A 92 3.40 12.78 21.63
N ILE A 93 2.58 12.71 22.69
CA ILE A 93 1.63 11.61 22.90
C ILE A 93 0.66 11.51 21.73
N ILE A 94 0.17 12.65 21.23
CA ILE A 94 -0.77 12.70 20.11
C ILE A 94 -0.11 12.22 18.81
N VAL A 95 1.13 12.61 18.52
CA VAL A 95 1.86 12.12 17.34
C VAL A 95 2.12 10.62 17.43
N SER A 96 2.60 10.12 18.58
CA SER A 96 2.82 8.69 18.80
C SER A 96 1.52 7.91 18.63
N LYS A 97 0.44 8.35 19.29
CA LYS A 97 -0.88 7.69 19.20
C LYS A 97 -1.42 7.70 17.77
N ALA A 98 -1.39 8.84 17.08
CA ALA A 98 -1.90 8.91 15.70
C ALA A 98 -1.08 8.01 14.74
N SER A 99 0.21 7.84 15.00
CA SER A 99 1.07 6.94 14.23
C SER A 99 0.72 5.48 14.50
N ASP A 100 0.53 5.11 15.77
CA ASP A 100 0.11 3.76 16.19
C ASP A 100 -1.29 3.43 15.63
N ASP A 101 -2.25 4.35 15.77
CA ASP A 101 -3.60 4.22 15.24
C ASP A 101 -3.59 4.02 13.71
N PHE A 102 -2.73 4.74 12.97
CA PHE A 102 -2.59 4.55 11.52
C PHE A 102 -2.07 3.15 11.19
N CYS A 103 -1.04 2.69 11.90
CA CYS A 103 -0.45 1.37 11.71
C CYS A 103 -1.45 0.24 12.01
N GLU A 104 -2.17 0.34 13.12
CA GLU A 104 -3.22 -0.61 13.50
C GLU A 104 -4.34 -0.63 12.47
N ASN A 105 -4.87 0.53 12.08
CA ASN A 105 -5.92 0.62 11.05
C ASN A 105 -5.46 0.08 9.69
N SER A 106 -4.20 0.29 9.31
CA SER A 106 -3.62 -0.27 8.08
C SER A 106 -3.58 -1.80 8.11
N ASN A 107 -3.29 -2.41 9.28
CA ASN A 107 -3.32 -3.86 9.44
C ASN A 107 -4.76 -4.41 9.46
N LEU A 108 -5.67 -3.76 10.18
CA LEU A 108 -7.09 -4.12 10.18
C LEU A 108 -7.71 -4.03 8.78
N ALA A 109 -7.31 -3.03 7.98
CA ALA A 109 -7.74 -2.91 6.60
C ALA A 109 -7.30 -4.12 5.75
N LEU A 110 -6.08 -4.63 5.96
CA LEU A 110 -5.60 -5.83 5.27
C LEU A 110 -6.49 -7.04 5.57
N GLU A 111 -6.77 -7.29 6.84
CA GLU A 111 -7.63 -8.40 7.28
C GLU A 111 -9.05 -8.26 6.71
N ARG A 112 -9.62 -7.05 6.79
CA ARG A 112 -10.97 -6.80 6.33
C ARG A 112 -11.11 -6.90 4.82
N ILE A 113 -10.14 -6.40 4.05
CA ILE A 113 -10.09 -6.55 2.60
C ILE A 113 -9.98 -8.03 2.23
N ALA A 114 -9.13 -8.79 2.91
CA ALA A 114 -9.00 -10.22 2.69
C ALA A 114 -10.32 -10.96 2.93
N GLU A 115 -11.01 -10.67 4.03
CA GLU A 115 -12.30 -11.26 4.37
C GLU A 115 -13.41 -10.90 3.37
N ILE A 116 -13.47 -9.64 2.92
CA ILE A 116 -14.48 -9.19 1.95
C ILE A 116 -14.20 -9.79 0.57
N GLY A 117 -12.93 -9.74 0.14
CA GLY A 117 -12.52 -10.22 -1.18
C GLY A 117 -12.60 -11.74 -1.29
N SER A 118 -12.27 -12.50 -0.25
CA SER A 118 -12.30 -13.97 -0.31
C SER A 118 -13.71 -14.51 -0.56
N LYS A 119 -14.74 -13.78 -0.16
CA LYS A 119 -16.16 -14.10 -0.43
C LYS A 119 -16.54 -13.97 -1.90
N ARG A 120 -15.71 -13.35 -2.74
CA ARG A 120 -15.92 -13.24 -4.19
C ARG A 120 -15.32 -14.40 -4.98
N ILE A 121 -14.43 -15.17 -4.35
CA ILE A 121 -13.79 -16.35 -4.94
C ILE A 121 -14.65 -17.57 -4.64
N MET A 122 -14.84 -18.46 -5.61
CA MET A 122 -15.51 -19.74 -5.47
C MET A 122 -14.51 -20.90 -5.38
N ASP A 123 -14.98 -22.08 -4.96
CA ASP A 123 -14.17 -23.28 -4.99
C ASP A 123 -13.89 -23.69 -6.45
N GLY A 124 -12.65 -24.02 -6.77
CA GLY A 124 -12.22 -24.35 -8.14
C GLY A 124 -11.73 -23.17 -8.98
N ASP A 125 -11.89 -21.93 -8.52
CA ASP A 125 -11.51 -20.73 -9.30
C ASP A 125 -10.00 -20.69 -9.62
N VAL A 126 -9.71 -20.17 -10.81
CA VAL A 126 -8.36 -19.80 -11.26
C VAL A 126 -8.21 -18.28 -11.19
N ILE A 127 -7.20 -17.83 -10.44
CA ILE A 127 -6.96 -16.42 -10.17
C ILE A 127 -5.70 -15.95 -10.90
N PHE A 128 -5.78 -14.88 -11.68
CA PHE A 128 -4.62 -14.19 -12.23
C PHE A 128 -4.23 -13.03 -11.32
N THR A 129 -2.97 -12.93 -10.91
CA THR A 129 -2.43 -11.76 -10.19
C THR A 129 -1.19 -11.17 -10.85
N HIS A 130 -0.90 -9.92 -10.52
CA HIS A 130 0.18 -9.11 -11.09
C HIS A 130 0.90 -8.34 -9.97
N CYS A 131 2.23 -8.27 -10.05
CA CYS A 131 3.10 -7.71 -9.02
C CYS A 131 3.02 -8.50 -7.68
N ASN A 132 3.54 -7.91 -6.61
CA ASN A 132 3.39 -8.40 -5.23
C ASN A 132 2.63 -7.36 -4.40
N SER A 133 1.34 -7.63 -4.19
CA SER A 133 0.45 -6.82 -3.37
C SER A 133 -0.05 -7.63 -2.18
N SER A 134 0.25 -7.17 -0.96
CA SER A 134 -0.23 -7.81 0.26
C SER A 134 -1.77 -7.83 0.35
N MET A 135 -2.46 -6.86 -0.26
CA MET A 135 -3.93 -6.85 -0.30
C MET A 135 -4.48 -7.94 -1.21
N ALA A 136 -3.93 -8.09 -2.42
CA ALA A 136 -4.35 -9.11 -3.37
C ALA A 136 -4.03 -10.51 -2.85
N LEU A 137 -2.81 -10.69 -2.35
CA LEU A 137 -2.36 -11.94 -1.72
C LEU A 137 -3.19 -12.27 -0.48
N GLY A 138 -3.55 -11.28 0.34
CA GLY A 138 -4.43 -11.47 1.50
C GLY A 138 -5.77 -12.09 1.11
N ILE A 139 -6.40 -11.61 0.05
CA ILE A 139 -7.65 -12.18 -0.48
C ILE A 139 -7.46 -13.64 -0.91
N ILE A 140 -6.42 -13.90 -1.71
CA ILE A 140 -6.12 -15.23 -2.27
C ILE A 140 -5.83 -16.23 -1.13
N LYS A 141 -4.93 -15.87 -0.21
CA LYS A 141 -4.58 -16.69 0.95
C LYS A 141 -5.77 -16.96 1.85
N LYS A 142 -6.61 -15.94 2.09
CA LYS A 142 -7.82 -16.11 2.90
C LYS A 142 -8.79 -17.10 2.24
N ALA A 143 -9.02 -16.99 0.93
CA ALA A 143 -9.85 -17.94 0.19
C ALA A 143 -9.33 -19.38 0.30
N HIS A 144 -8.02 -19.57 0.18
CA HIS A 144 -7.39 -20.88 0.37
C HIS A 144 -7.57 -21.43 1.79
N ARG A 145 -7.28 -20.61 2.82
CA ARG A 145 -7.46 -20.98 4.24
C ARG A 145 -8.90 -21.26 4.62
N ASP A 146 -9.86 -20.68 3.89
CA ASP A 146 -11.30 -20.98 4.02
C ASP A 146 -11.68 -22.32 3.35
N GLY A 147 -10.71 -23.07 2.82
CA GLY A 147 -10.88 -24.43 2.29
C GLY A 147 -11.08 -24.52 0.77
N LYS A 148 -11.00 -23.40 0.04
CA LYS A 148 -11.21 -23.37 -1.42
C LYS A 148 -9.97 -23.89 -2.15
N LYS A 149 -10.20 -24.82 -3.08
CA LYS A 149 -9.20 -25.34 -4.00
C LYS A 149 -9.06 -24.39 -5.18
N ILE A 150 -8.15 -23.44 -5.05
CA ILE A 150 -7.90 -22.42 -6.06
C ILE A 150 -6.54 -22.67 -6.74
N LYS A 151 -6.42 -22.16 -7.96
CA LYS A 151 -5.14 -22.06 -8.68
C LYS A 151 -4.79 -20.61 -8.93
N VAL A 152 -3.50 -20.30 -9.04
CA VAL A 152 -3.04 -18.94 -9.28
C VAL A 152 -2.08 -18.88 -10.46
N PHE A 153 -2.36 -17.98 -11.40
CA PHE A 153 -1.40 -17.49 -12.38
C PHE A 153 -0.77 -16.21 -11.83
N ALA A 154 0.54 -16.22 -11.65
CA ALA A 154 1.31 -15.03 -11.31
C ALA A 154 2.21 -14.69 -12.49
N ASP A 155 2.10 -13.48 -13.03
CA ASP A 155 3.11 -13.00 -13.97
C ASP A 155 4.41 -12.61 -13.26
N GLU A 156 5.54 -12.63 -13.97
CA GLU A 156 6.85 -12.35 -13.41
C GLU A 156 7.01 -10.88 -12.98
N THR A 157 6.30 -9.95 -13.62
CA THR A 157 6.29 -8.51 -13.36
C THR A 157 7.64 -7.84 -13.60
N ARG A 158 8.01 -7.63 -14.88
CA ARG A 158 9.21 -6.88 -15.27
C ARG A 158 9.14 -5.39 -14.87
N PRO A 159 10.28 -4.73 -14.69
CA PRO A 159 11.65 -5.25 -14.79
C PRO A 159 12.19 -5.87 -13.50
N ARG A 160 11.46 -5.75 -12.38
CA ARG A 160 11.98 -6.07 -11.03
C ARG A 160 11.61 -7.49 -10.54
N LEU A 161 10.86 -8.24 -11.34
CA LEU A 161 10.52 -9.64 -11.11
C LEU A 161 9.75 -9.88 -9.79
N GLN A 162 8.85 -8.96 -9.41
CA GLN A 162 8.09 -9.09 -8.15
C GLN A 162 7.18 -10.31 -8.13
N GLY A 163 6.74 -10.79 -9.30
CA GLY A 163 5.99 -12.03 -9.46
C GLY A 163 6.66 -13.25 -8.83
N LEU A 164 7.99 -13.30 -8.81
CA LEU A 164 8.73 -14.37 -8.14
C LEU A 164 8.47 -14.40 -6.64
N LEU A 165 8.34 -13.23 -6.00
CA LEU A 165 8.02 -13.13 -4.59
C LEU A 165 6.57 -13.59 -4.34
N THR A 166 5.65 -13.17 -5.21
CA THR A 166 4.24 -13.59 -5.16
C THR A 166 4.10 -15.10 -5.30
N ALA A 167 4.75 -15.70 -6.31
CA ALA A 167 4.69 -17.13 -6.53
C ALA A 167 5.29 -17.90 -5.35
N LYS A 168 6.46 -17.48 -4.85
CA LYS A 168 7.07 -18.08 -3.65
C LYS A 168 6.13 -18.01 -2.45
N GLU A 169 5.60 -16.84 -2.14
CA GLU A 169 4.76 -16.62 -0.96
C GLU A 169 3.45 -17.43 -1.00
N LEU A 170 2.89 -17.66 -2.18
CA LEU A 170 1.69 -18.48 -2.36
C LEU A 170 2.00 -19.99 -2.33
N LEU A 171 3.13 -20.40 -2.91
CA LEU A 171 3.61 -21.78 -2.83
C LEU A 171 3.92 -22.18 -1.38
N ASP A 172 4.54 -21.29 -0.60
CA ASP A 172 4.82 -21.50 0.82
C ASP A 172 3.53 -21.70 1.65
N GLU A 173 2.37 -21.21 1.17
CA GLU A 173 1.04 -21.43 1.77
C GLU A 173 0.35 -22.70 1.25
N GLY A 174 0.95 -23.44 0.31
CA GLY A 174 0.39 -24.66 -0.27
C GLY A 174 -0.59 -24.43 -1.42
N ILE A 175 -0.60 -23.23 -2.02
CA ILE A 175 -1.46 -22.91 -3.17
C ILE A 175 -0.80 -23.36 -4.47
N ASP A 176 -1.58 -23.91 -5.40
CA ASP A 176 -1.11 -24.27 -6.75
C ASP A 176 -0.86 -23.00 -7.58
N VAL A 177 0.40 -22.73 -7.90
CA VAL A 177 0.83 -21.52 -8.60
C VAL A 177 1.59 -21.87 -9.88
N THR A 178 1.17 -21.25 -10.99
CA THR A 178 1.96 -21.21 -12.22
C THR A 178 2.51 -19.81 -12.41
N LEU A 179 3.85 -19.71 -12.45
CA LEU A 179 4.53 -18.48 -12.82
C LEU A 179 4.62 -18.36 -14.34
N ILE A 180 4.25 -17.22 -14.89
CA ILE A 180 4.30 -16.94 -16.33
C ILE A 180 5.04 -15.64 -16.63
N VAL A 181 5.48 -15.45 -17.87
CA VAL A 181 6.01 -14.15 -18.32
C VAL A 181 4.87 -13.17 -18.59
N ASP A 182 5.13 -11.87 -18.44
CA ASP A 182 4.12 -10.81 -18.61
C ASP A 182 3.41 -10.89 -19.98
N SER A 183 4.15 -11.22 -21.04
CA SER A 183 3.63 -11.33 -22.41
C SER A 183 2.71 -12.53 -22.64
N ALA A 184 2.75 -13.54 -21.77
CA ALA A 184 1.87 -14.70 -21.84
C ALA A 184 0.46 -14.41 -21.29
N ALA A 185 0.23 -13.25 -20.67
CA ALA A 185 -1.05 -12.89 -20.04
C ALA A 185 -2.25 -13.15 -20.95
N ARG A 186 -2.15 -12.83 -22.25
CA ARG A 186 -3.24 -13.02 -23.22
C ARG A 186 -3.62 -14.49 -23.44
N ILE A 187 -2.69 -15.41 -23.28
CA ILE A 187 -2.95 -16.85 -23.44
C ILE A 187 -3.68 -17.35 -22.20
N PHE A 188 -3.12 -17.07 -21.02
CA PHE A 188 -3.59 -17.60 -19.74
C PHE A 188 -4.87 -16.94 -19.21
N ILE A 189 -5.18 -15.69 -19.63
CA ILE A 189 -6.37 -14.99 -19.12
C ILE A 189 -7.67 -15.75 -19.40
N ARG A 190 -7.72 -16.55 -20.47
CA ARG A 190 -8.92 -17.31 -20.86
C ARG A 190 -9.25 -18.46 -19.90
N GLU A 191 -8.26 -18.89 -19.14
CA GLU A 191 -8.38 -19.93 -18.12
C GLU A 191 -8.62 -19.34 -16.73
N ALA A 192 -8.57 -18.01 -16.57
CA ALA A 192 -8.78 -17.33 -15.30
C ALA A 192 -10.24 -16.90 -15.11
N ASP A 193 -10.78 -17.12 -13.91
CA ASP A 193 -12.11 -16.66 -13.50
C ASP A 193 -12.08 -15.22 -12.99
N HIS A 194 -10.96 -14.85 -12.34
CA HIS A 194 -10.76 -13.54 -11.74
C HIS A 194 -9.34 -13.03 -11.95
N VAL A 195 -9.21 -11.72 -12.19
CA VAL A 195 -7.96 -11.00 -11.98
C VAL A 195 -8.03 -10.30 -10.64
N ILE A 196 -7.08 -10.54 -9.74
CA ILE A 196 -6.99 -9.84 -8.44
C ILE A 196 -5.64 -9.15 -8.34
N ILE A 197 -5.66 -7.83 -8.22
CA ILE A 197 -4.46 -6.98 -8.19
C ILE A 197 -4.50 -5.97 -7.03
N GLY A 198 -3.35 -5.41 -6.71
CA GLY A 198 -3.26 -4.26 -5.80
C GLY A 198 -3.50 -2.91 -6.50
N ALA A 199 -3.35 -1.85 -5.72
CA ALA A 199 -3.17 -0.49 -6.20
C ALA A 199 -2.04 0.18 -5.43
N ASP A 200 -1.37 1.14 -6.07
CA ASP A 200 -0.50 2.11 -5.41
C ASP A 200 -1.27 3.42 -5.14
N ALA A 201 -2.14 3.82 -6.06
CA ALA A 201 -3.09 4.93 -5.86
C ALA A 201 -4.41 4.74 -6.61
N VAL A 202 -5.46 5.42 -6.14
CA VAL A 202 -6.76 5.53 -6.81
C VAL A 202 -7.13 7.01 -6.93
N THR A 203 -7.47 7.43 -8.14
CA THR A 203 -7.80 8.84 -8.46
C THR A 203 -9.29 9.13 -8.30
N ALA A 204 -9.66 10.41 -8.27
CA ALA A 204 -11.05 10.87 -8.08
C ALA A 204 -12.01 10.41 -9.18
N ASN A 205 -11.54 10.21 -10.41
CA ASN A 205 -12.36 9.67 -11.51
C ASN A 205 -12.39 8.13 -11.54
N GLY A 206 -11.76 7.46 -10.56
CA GLY A 206 -11.72 6.01 -10.44
C GLY A 206 -10.56 5.33 -11.15
N ALA A 207 -9.65 6.06 -11.82
CA ALA A 207 -8.47 5.45 -12.41
C ALA A 207 -7.54 4.90 -11.32
N VAL A 208 -6.96 3.71 -11.59
CA VAL A 208 -6.07 2.99 -10.69
C VAL A 208 -4.64 3.13 -11.19
N VAL A 209 -3.75 3.63 -10.33
CA VAL A 209 -2.31 3.63 -10.56
C VAL A 209 -1.71 2.45 -9.80
N ASN A 210 -0.98 1.61 -10.51
CA ASN A 210 -0.35 0.41 -9.98
C ASN A 210 0.88 0.07 -10.86
N LYS A 211 1.54 -1.05 -10.57
CA LYS A 211 2.71 -1.53 -11.32
C LYS A 211 2.48 -1.56 -12.84
N VAL A 212 3.51 -1.16 -13.60
CA VAL A 212 3.57 -1.27 -15.06
C VAL A 212 3.14 -2.67 -15.51
N GLY A 213 2.27 -2.72 -16.53
CA GLY A 213 1.61 -3.97 -16.96
C GLY A 213 0.16 -4.10 -16.46
N THR A 214 -0.20 -3.45 -15.36
CA THR A 214 -1.58 -3.51 -14.81
C THR A 214 -2.64 -3.11 -15.83
N ALA A 215 -2.46 -1.99 -16.52
CA ALA A 215 -3.44 -1.51 -17.51
C ALA A 215 -3.55 -2.47 -18.71
N THR A 216 -2.44 -3.05 -19.14
CA THR A 216 -2.40 -4.05 -20.20
C THR A 216 -3.15 -5.31 -19.80
N LEU A 217 -2.88 -5.85 -18.60
CA LEU A 217 -3.59 -7.01 -18.06
C LEU A 217 -5.09 -6.72 -17.92
N ALA A 218 -5.46 -5.54 -17.41
CA ALA A 218 -6.86 -5.15 -17.26
C ALA A 218 -7.58 -5.04 -18.61
N SER A 219 -6.91 -4.53 -19.65
CA SER A 219 -7.46 -4.48 -21.01
C SER A 219 -7.67 -5.88 -21.59
N ILE A 220 -6.69 -6.77 -21.42
CA ILE A 220 -6.76 -8.18 -21.83
C ILE A 220 -7.90 -8.90 -21.10
N ALA A 221 -8.03 -8.70 -19.79
CA ALA A 221 -9.10 -9.27 -18.97
C ALA A 221 -10.48 -8.76 -19.42
N HIS A 222 -10.60 -7.46 -19.68
CA HIS A 222 -11.84 -6.87 -20.18
C HIS A 222 -12.28 -7.50 -21.51
N GLU A 223 -11.37 -7.63 -22.47
CA GLU A 223 -11.64 -8.30 -23.75
C GLU A 223 -12.06 -9.77 -23.56
N ALA A 224 -11.41 -10.47 -22.62
CA ALA A 224 -11.74 -11.85 -22.28
C ALA A 224 -13.01 -11.99 -21.42
N ARG A 225 -13.63 -10.88 -20.99
CA ARG A 225 -14.77 -10.82 -20.06
C ARG A 225 -14.47 -11.40 -18.66
N VAL A 226 -13.20 -11.35 -18.26
CA VAL A 226 -12.74 -11.72 -16.91
C VAL A 226 -12.82 -10.50 -16.00
N LYS A 227 -13.41 -10.68 -14.82
CA LYS A 227 -13.59 -9.59 -13.86
C LYS A 227 -12.25 -9.22 -13.21
N VAL A 228 -11.92 -7.93 -13.22
CA VAL A 228 -10.77 -7.37 -12.50
C VAL A 228 -11.23 -6.83 -11.15
N ILE A 229 -10.61 -7.33 -10.08
CA ILE A 229 -10.83 -6.90 -8.70
C ILE A 229 -9.56 -6.20 -8.23
N VAL A 230 -9.71 -4.94 -7.79
CA VAL A 230 -8.62 -4.15 -7.24
C VAL A 230 -8.75 -4.11 -5.72
N ALA A 231 -7.75 -4.64 -5.03
CA ALA A 231 -7.67 -4.67 -3.58
C ALA A 231 -6.85 -3.48 -3.08
N ALA A 232 -7.51 -2.49 -2.47
CA ALA A 232 -6.89 -1.24 -2.06
C ALA A 232 -7.49 -0.71 -0.75
N GLU A 233 -6.62 -0.19 0.11
CA GLU A 233 -6.99 0.50 1.33
C GLU A 233 -7.46 1.94 1.03
N THR A 234 -8.26 2.50 1.93
CA THR A 234 -8.82 3.86 1.76
C THR A 234 -7.75 4.95 1.67
N TYR A 235 -6.60 4.77 2.33
CA TYR A 235 -5.48 5.71 2.26
C TYR A 235 -4.70 5.66 0.94
N LYS A 236 -5.11 4.84 -0.03
CA LYS A 236 -4.57 4.87 -1.40
C LYS A 236 -5.33 5.81 -2.33
N PHE A 237 -6.48 6.33 -1.90
CA PHE A 237 -7.18 7.35 -2.67
C PHE A 237 -6.39 8.66 -2.62
N ASN A 238 -6.09 9.24 -3.79
CA ASN A 238 -5.36 10.49 -3.87
C ASN A 238 -6.34 11.68 -3.82
N PRO A 239 -6.40 12.45 -2.71
CA PRO A 239 -7.32 13.57 -2.59
C PRO A 239 -6.99 14.74 -3.54
N GLN A 240 -5.73 14.90 -3.96
CA GLN A 240 -5.32 16.01 -4.83
C GLN A 240 -5.90 15.90 -6.24
N THR A 241 -6.17 14.67 -6.69
CA THR A 241 -6.79 14.43 -8.00
C THR A 241 -8.22 14.97 -8.09
N TYR A 242 -8.87 15.27 -6.97
CA TYR A 242 -10.15 15.99 -6.94
C TYR A 242 -10.00 17.45 -7.41
N CYS A 243 -8.83 18.05 -7.18
CA CYS A 243 -8.50 19.41 -7.61
C CYS A 243 -7.86 19.47 -9.00
N GLY A 244 -7.83 18.34 -9.73
CA GLY A 244 -7.23 18.24 -11.06
C GLY A 244 -5.71 18.01 -11.07
N GLU A 245 -5.09 17.73 -9.92
CA GLU A 245 -3.68 17.34 -9.91
C GLU A 245 -3.48 15.95 -10.54
N LEU A 246 -2.39 15.79 -11.29
CA LEU A 246 -2.00 14.53 -11.90
C LEU A 246 -1.13 13.71 -10.94
N ILE A 247 -1.18 12.40 -11.06
CA ILE A 247 -0.26 11.50 -10.37
C ILE A 247 0.96 11.31 -11.26
N GLU A 248 2.13 11.75 -10.79
CA GLU A 248 3.41 11.40 -11.40
C GLU A 248 3.66 9.89 -11.25
N ILE A 249 4.18 9.25 -12.31
CA ILE A 249 4.46 7.82 -12.35
C ILE A 249 5.99 7.63 -12.43
N GLU A 250 6.53 6.84 -11.50
CA GLU A 250 7.95 6.41 -11.42
C GLU A 250 8.23 5.11 -12.20
#